data_AF-A0A3D1KF35-F1
#
_entry.id   AF-A0A3D1KF35-F1
#
_cell.length_a   1.000
_cell.length_b   1.000
_cell.length_c   1.000
_cell.angle_alpha   90.00
_cell.angle_beta   90.00
_cell.angle_gamma   90.00
#
_symmetry.space_group_name_H-M   'P 1'
#
loop_
_entity.id
_entity.type
_entity.pdbx_description
1 polymer ?
#
loop_
_entity_poly.entity_id
_entity_poly.type
_entity_poly.pdbx_seq_one_letter_code
_entity_poly.pdbx_strand_id
1 'polypeptide(L)'
;MSKYLLRSKSILLLSLLLPLQALAQAELYNSYIRQYAAMAVEQMEKYRIPASITLAQALLESRAGTSRLAVQGKNHFGIKCGGSWTGPY
;
A
#
# COMPACT_ATOMS: atom_id res chain seq x y z
N MET A 1 -25.66 -23.70 27.26
CA MET A 1 -25.08 -22.52 27.94
C MET A 1 -23.58 -22.33 27.62
N SER A 2 -22.71 -23.32 27.83
CA SER A 2 -21.25 -23.22 27.57
C SER A 2 -20.83 -22.82 26.13
N LYS A 3 -21.46 -23.39 25.08
CA LYS A 3 -21.13 -23.07 23.68
C LYS A 3 -21.41 -21.63 23.26
N TYR A 4 -22.44 -20.99 23.84
CA TYR A 4 -22.77 -19.59 23.59
C TYR A 4 -21.79 -18.65 24.29
N LEU A 5 -21.36 -19.03 25.50
CA LEU A 5 -20.31 -18.32 26.23
C LEU A 5 -18.97 -18.39 25.49
N LEU A 6 -18.64 -19.54 24.90
CA LEU A 6 -17.42 -19.73 24.11
C LEU A 6 -17.45 -18.90 22.81
N ARG A 7 -18.57 -18.92 22.08
CA ARG A 7 -18.79 -18.07 20.88
C ARG A 7 -18.69 -16.58 21.20
N SER A 8 -19.30 -16.13 22.29
CA SER A 8 -19.26 -14.74 22.75
C SER A 8 -17.84 -14.28 23.06
N LYS A 9 -17.05 -15.10 23.77
CA LYS A 9 -15.62 -14.83 24.02
C LYS A 9 -14.79 -14.79 22.73
N SER A 10 -15.05 -15.67 21.76
CA SER A 10 -14.37 -15.64 20.46
C SER A 10 -14.69 -14.38 19.64
N ILE A 11 -15.94 -13.89 19.68
CA ILE A 11 -16.35 -12.65 19.00
C ILE A 11 -15.72 -11.42 19.66
N LEU A 12 -15.69 -11.38 21.00
CA LEU A 12 -14.99 -10.33 21.77
C LEU A 12 -13.48 -10.31 21.49
N LEU A 13 -12.85 -11.49 21.33
CA LEU A 13 -11.43 -11.56 21.00
C LEU A 13 -11.13 -11.10 19.56
N LEU A 14 -11.97 -11.48 18.58
CA LEU A 14 -11.81 -11.03 17.18
C LEU A 14 -12.02 -9.52 17.02
N SER A 15 -13.00 -8.95 17.73
CA SER A 15 -13.29 -7.50 17.66
C SER A 15 -12.15 -6.65 18.24
N LEU A 16 -11.36 -7.19 19.16
CA LEU A 16 -10.17 -6.51 19.71
C LEU A 16 -8.98 -6.47 18.72
N LEU A 17 -8.91 -7.38 17.76
CA LEU A 17 -7.81 -7.51 16.80
C LEU A 17 -7.95 -6.60 15.56
N LEU A 18 -9.19 -6.27 15.16
CA LEU A 18 -9.49 -5.38 14.03
C LEU A 18 -8.87 -3.97 14.14
N PRO A 19 -8.98 -3.24 15.26
CA PRO A 19 -8.42 -1.90 15.37
C PRO A 19 -6.88 -1.91 15.27
N LEU A 20 -6.22 -2.95 15.78
CA LEU A 20 -4.76 -3.07 15.68
C LEU A 20 -4.30 -3.22 14.22
N GLN A 21 -5.02 -4.01 13.42
CA GLN A 21 -4.74 -4.15 11.99
C GLN A 21 -4.96 -2.83 11.24
N ALA A 22 -6.02 -2.09 11.56
CA ALA A 22 -6.29 -0.80 10.94
C ALA A 22 -5.20 0.25 11.26
N LEU A 23 -4.73 0.30 12.50
CA LEU A 23 -3.63 1.20 12.90
C LEU A 23 -2.33 0.84 12.18
N ALA A 24 -1.97 -0.44 12.11
CA ALA A 24 -0.78 -0.89 11.38
C ALA A 24 -0.89 -0.56 9.87
N GLN A 25 -2.08 -0.72 9.29
CA GLN A 25 -2.32 -0.39 7.89
C GLN A 25 -2.20 1.11 7.61
N ALA A 26 -2.71 1.94 8.51
CA ALA A 26 -2.60 3.40 8.42
C ALA A 26 -1.13 3.85 8.48
N GLU A 27 -0.33 3.24 9.36
CA GLU A 27 1.09 3.58 9.47
C GLU A 27 1.90 3.18 8.23
N LEU A 28 1.58 2.02 7.63
CA LEU A 28 2.16 1.62 6.33
C LEU A 28 1.83 2.65 5.24
N TYR A 29 0.58 3.11 5.16
CA TYR A 29 0.16 4.08 4.15
C TYR A 29 0.84 5.44 4.38
N ASN A 30 0.87 5.91 5.62
CA ASN A 30 1.54 7.17 5.97
C ASN A 30 3.03 7.12 5.69
N SER A 31 3.68 5.99 5.99
CA SER A 31 5.11 5.79 5.69
C SER A 31 5.38 5.85 4.20
N TYR A 32 4.56 5.17 3.39
CA TYR A 32 4.65 5.22 1.93
C TYR A 32 4.44 6.64 1.39
N ILE A 33 3.40 7.35 1.88
CA ILE A 33 3.13 8.74 1.49
C ILE A 33 4.33 9.63 1.81
N ARG A 34 4.85 9.57 3.04
CA ARG A 34 6.00 10.38 3.46
C ARG A 34 7.23 10.10 2.61
N GLN A 35 7.47 8.84 2.26
CA GLN A 35 8.62 8.43 1.46
C GLN A 35 8.56 8.95 0.03
N TYR A 36 7.39 8.92 -0.62
CA TYR A 36 7.26 9.21 -2.05
C TYR A 36 6.61 10.56 -2.37
N ALA A 37 6.13 11.32 -1.38
CA ALA A 37 5.47 12.61 -1.60
C ALA A 37 6.35 13.62 -2.34
N ALA A 38 7.63 13.77 -1.95
CA ALA A 38 8.54 14.70 -2.62
C ALA A 38 8.75 14.32 -4.11
N MET A 39 8.93 13.04 -4.40
CA MET A 39 9.06 12.54 -5.77
C MET A 39 7.77 12.76 -6.58
N ALA A 40 6.60 12.52 -5.98
CA ALA A 40 5.32 12.77 -6.64
C ALA A 40 5.11 14.26 -6.97
N VAL A 41 5.55 15.18 -6.09
CA VAL A 41 5.53 16.63 -6.35
C VAL A 41 6.48 16.99 -7.49
N GLU A 42 7.69 16.46 -7.51
CA GLU A 42 8.64 16.66 -8.63
C GLU A 42 8.04 16.21 -9.97
N GLN A 43 7.38 15.03 -10.00
CA GLN A 43 6.71 14.55 -11.20
C GLN A 43 5.51 15.43 -11.59
N MET A 44 4.79 15.97 -10.59
CA MET A 44 3.69 16.92 -10.83
C MET A 44 4.19 18.19 -11.50
N GLU A 45 5.30 18.78 -11.03
CA GLU A 45 5.87 19.98 -11.63
C GLU A 45 6.30 19.73 -13.08
N LYS A 46 6.90 18.56 -13.34
CA LYS A 46 7.41 18.14 -14.64
C LYS A 46 6.31 17.81 -15.65
N TYR A 47 5.32 17.00 -15.26
CA TYR A 47 4.33 16.42 -16.18
C TYR A 47 2.91 16.97 -15.98
N ARG A 48 2.72 17.86 -15.01
CA ARG A 48 1.44 18.53 -14.71
C ARG A 48 0.30 17.59 -14.34
N ILE A 49 0.62 16.39 -13.85
CA ILE A 49 -0.32 15.48 -13.22
C ILE A 49 -0.30 15.74 -11.71
N PRO A 50 -1.44 16.01 -11.05
CA PRO A 50 -1.46 16.25 -9.61
C PRO A 50 -0.73 15.16 -8.82
N ALA A 51 0.19 15.56 -7.93
CA ALA A 51 1.02 14.65 -7.14
C ALA A 51 0.17 13.62 -6.37
N SER A 52 -1.00 14.04 -5.88
CA SER A 52 -1.95 13.18 -5.17
C SER A 52 -2.46 12.01 -6.03
N ILE A 53 -2.69 12.22 -7.33
CA ILE A 53 -3.17 11.17 -8.25
C ILE A 53 -2.07 10.14 -8.46
N THR A 54 -0.86 10.60 -8.80
CA THR A 54 0.30 9.71 -9.00
C THR A 54 0.63 8.93 -7.73
N LEU A 55 0.64 9.59 -6.57
CA LEU A 55 0.95 8.97 -5.29
C LEU A 55 -0.14 7.97 -4.86
N ALA A 56 -1.41 8.30 -5.05
CA ALA A 56 -2.52 7.40 -4.72
C ALA A 56 -2.49 6.13 -5.59
N GLN A 57 -2.25 6.26 -6.90
CA GLN A 57 -2.11 5.09 -7.77
C GLN A 57 -0.90 4.24 -7.37
N ALA A 58 0.27 4.87 -7.17
CA ALA A 58 1.46 4.14 -6.76
C ALA A 58 1.24 3.39 -5.44
N LEU A 59 0.57 4.03 -4.46
CA LEU A 59 0.25 3.41 -3.17
C LEU A 59 -0.68 2.21 -3.35
N LEU A 60 -1.74 2.33 -4.15
CA LEU A 60 -2.71 1.27 -4.37
C LEU A 60 -2.06 0.06 -5.10
N GLU A 61 -1.45 0.30 -6.25
CA GLU A 61 -0.87 -0.74 -7.11
C GLU A 61 0.29 -1.49 -6.44
N SER A 62 1.06 -0.80 -5.58
CA SER A 62 2.20 -1.38 -4.88
C SER A 62 1.84 -2.00 -3.52
N ARG A 63 0.57 -1.95 -3.08
CA ARG A 63 0.16 -2.29 -1.71
C ARG A 63 0.97 -1.51 -0.66
N ALA A 64 1.04 -0.19 -0.83
CA ALA A 64 1.89 0.71 -0.04
C ALA A 64 3.36 0.26 -0.01
N GLY A 65 3.90 -0.15 -1.18
CA GLY A 65 5.29 -0.54 -1.35
C GLY A 65 5.63 -1.97 -0.91
N THR A 66 4.66 -2.75 -0.42
CA THR A 66 4.91 -4.10 0.11
C THR A 66 4.75 -5.21 -0.93
N SER A 67 4.27 -4.90 -2.14
CA SER A 67 4.14 -5.90 -3.19
C SER A 67 5.51 -6.44 -3.63
N ARG A 68 5.55 -7.69 -4.10
CA ARG A 68 6.78 -8.31 -4.61
C ARG A 68 7.46 -7.45 -5.69
N LEU A 69 6.67 -6.87 -6.60
CA LEU A 69 7.17 -6.02 -7.70
C LEU A 69 7.77 -4.71 -7.18
N ALA A 70 7.18 -4.10 -6.16
CA ALA A 70 7.72 -2.88 -5.56
C ALA A 70 9.00 -3.18 -4.76
N VAL A 71 9.03 -4.25 -3.97
CA VAL A 71 10.19 -4.61 -3.13
C VAL A 71 11.38 -5.08 -3.97
N GLN A 72 11.14 -5.96 -4.94
CA GLN A 72 12.23 -6.60 -5.72
C GLN A 72 12.57 -5.81 -6.98
N GLY A 73 11.56 -5.35 -7.71
CA GLY A 73 11.73 -4.67 -9.00
C GLY A 73 11.64 -3.14 -8.93
N LYS A 74 11.39 -2.56 -7.74
CA LYS A 74 11.08 -1.12 -7.58
C LYS A 74 9.98 -0.65 -8.55
N ASN A 75 9.07 -1.56 -8.90
CA ASN A 75 8.01 -1.34 -9.87
C ASN A 75 6.69 -1.13 -9.11
N HIS A 76 6.43 0.12 -8.77
CA HIS A 76 5.28 0.52 -7.95
C HIS A 76 3.96 0.57 -8.73
N PHE A 77 4.04 0.65 -10.06
CA PHE A 77 2.87 0.78 -10.95
C PHE A 77 2.53 -0.51 -11.70
N GLY A 78 3.29 -1.59 -11.47
CA GLY A 78 3.08 -2.86 -12.16
C GLY A 78 3.28 -2.77 -13.68
N ILE A 79 4.12 -1.85 -14.16
CA ILE A 79 4.36 -1.69 -15.60
C ILE A 79 5.01 -2.96 -16.13
N LYS A 80 4.40 -3.54 -17.16
CA LYS A 80 4.91 -4.76 -17.79
C LYS A 80 6.15 -4.44 -18.62
N CYS A 81 7.14 -5.34 -18.59
CA CYS A 81 8.24 -5.31 -19.55
C CYS A 81 7.72 -5.68 -20.95
N GLY A 82 8.11 -4.91 -21.96
CA GLY A 82 7.75 -5.17 -23.36
C GLY A 82 8.43 -4.20 -24.32
N GLY A 83 8.17 -4.39 -25.62
CA GLY A 83 8.62 -3.50 -26.69
C GLY A 83 10.14 -3.32 -26.73
N SER A 84 10.60 -2.14 -26.30
CA SER A 84 12.00 -1.70 -26.32
C SER A 84 12.71 -1.77 -24.96
N TRP A 85 12.08 -2.32 -23.93
CA TRP A 85 12.70 -2.43 -22.61
C TRP A 85 13.80 -3.49 -22.60
N THR A 86 15.05 -3.06 -22.44
CA THR A 86 16.24 -3.94 -22.35
C THR A 86 16.79 -4.07 -20.94
N GLY A 87 16.11 -3.49 -19.95
CA GLY A 87 16.51 -3.56 -18.54
C GLY A 87 16.01 -4.83 -17.83
N PRO A 88 16.43 -5.05 -16.57
CA PRO A 88 15.89 -6.13 -15.75
C PRO A 88 14.39 -5.91 -15.44
N TYR A 89 13.73 -6.99 -15.03
CA TYR A 89 12.33 -7.01 -14.60
C TYR A 89 12.17 -6.52 -13.16
#